data_AF-A0A2W4R0E3-F1
#
_entry.id   AF-A0A2W4R0E3-F1
#
_cell.length_a   1.000
_cell.length_b   1.000
_cell.length_c   1.000
_cell.angle_alpha   90.00
_cell.angle_beta   90.00
_cell.angle_gamma   90.00
#
_symmetry.space_group_name_H-M   'P 1'
#
loop_
_entity.id
_entity.type
_entity.pdbx_description
1 polymer ?
#
loop_
_entity_poly.entity_id
_entity_poly.type
_entity_poly.pdbx_seq_one_letter_code
_entity_poly.pdbx_strand_id
1 'polypeptide(L)'
;MDVVAGEDGPREAKKAGSGNRCGHDPSSPRFFDPPEKHKDRPLILRKLAEKIRAYFDDPRLTIPSLDLANGKDRQQRSERREACLAVLGCMIHFLDLVTLRVGIPAQGGFGGLTVPYLAELSGLGVRRTERAIGDLVKAGLVTVCPLCQRKDDLTYKGYAAIRTVSAAVFALFGLGRWLPHERDKAAARLKKKRRKQEAAELAKVRLALGSLANKTGQPGMPGLPDHGGASAPNPPKADGPKGALEYLAAIKSMLNGKDPPL
;
A
#
# COMPACT_ATOMS: atom_id res chain seq x y z
N MET A 1 18.95 -5.44 -56.86
CA MET A 1 17.72 -4.90 -57.43
C MET A 1 16.59 -5.82 -56.98
N ASP A 2 15.72 -5.51 -56.03
CA ASP A 2 15.46 -4.29 -55.27
C ASP A 2 14.81 -4.69 -53.94
N VAL A 3 15.18 -3.98 -52.87
CA VAL A 3 14.59 -4.10 -51.54
C VAL A 3 13.37 -3.20 -51.50
N VAL A 4 12.18 -3.77 -51.33
CA VAL A 4 10.93 -3.03 -51.21
C VAL A 4 10.94 -2.26 -49.89
N ALA A 5 11.05 -0.93 -50.00
CA ALA A 5 10.96 0.00 -48.89
C ALA A 5 9.53 0.00 -48.32
N GLY A 6 9.42 -0.23 -47.01
CA GLY A 6 8.17 -0.08 -46.28
C GLY A 6 7.77 1.40 -46.22
N GLU A 7 6.52 1.66 -46.60
CA GLU A 7 5.93 3.00 -46.56
C GLU A 7 5.74 3.43 -45.09
N ASP A 8 6.57 4.36 -44.65
CA ASP A 8 6.38 5.11 -43.41
C ASP A 8 5.10 5.95 -43.53
N GLY A 9 4.05 5.53 -42.80
CA GLY A 9 2.82 6.31 -42.66
C GLY A 9 3.09 7.73 -42.12
N PRO A 10 2.21 8.71 -42.40
CA PRO A 10 2.50 10.12 -42.15
C PRO A 10 2.66 10.36 -40.65
N ARG A 11 3.88 10.72 -40.23
CA ARG A 11 4.16 11.23 -38.89
C ARG A 11 3.48 12.59 -38.76
N GLU A 12 2.36 12.61 -38.06
CA GLU A 12 1.59 13.81 -37.75
C GLU A 12 2.51 14.91 -37.20
N ALA A 13 2.59 16.02 -37.93
CA ALA A 13 3.48 17.12 -37.64
C ALA A 13 3.06 17.82 -36.34
N LYS A 14 3.88 17.71 -35.29
CA LYS A 14 3.72 18.50 -34.05
C LYS A 14 3.81 19.99 -34.39
N LYS A 15 2.72 20.75 -34.20
CA LYS A 15 2.72 22.22 -34.28
C LYS A 15 3.82 22.81 -33.39
N ALA A 16 4.90 23.27 -34.03
CA ALA A 16 5.94 24.09 -33.42
C ALA A 16 5.38 25.51 -33.22
N GLY A 17 5.23 25.95 -31.97
CA GLY A 17 4.76 27.31 -31.67
C GLY A 17 4.16 27.53 -30.28
N SER A 18 3.84 26.49 -29.51
CA SER A 18 3.40 26.64 -28.12
C SER A 18 4.40 25.99 -27.15
N GLY A 19 4.67 26.66 -26.02
CA GLY A 19 5.47 26.11 -24.92
C GLY A 19 4.85 24.87 -24.25
N ASN A 20 3.67 24.42 -24.71
CA ASN A 20 2.98 23.23 -24.24
C ASN A 20 3.54 21.97 -24.92
N ARG A 21 4.65 21.47 -24.40
CA ARG A 21 5.23 20.18 -24.85
C ARG A 21 4.55 18.95 -24.23
N CYS A 22 3.55 19.16 -23.38
CA CYS A 22 2.96 18.11 -22.55
C CYS A 22 1.52 17.72 -22.95
N GLY A 23 0.96 18.37 -23.97
CA GLY A 23 -0.39 18.09 -24.47
C GLY A 23 -1.50 18.33 -23.45
N HIS A 24 -1.28 19.23 -22.48
CA HIS A 24 -2.33 19.62 -21.54
C HIS A 24 -3.37 20.51 -22.23
N ASP A 25 -4.64 20.20 -22.04
CA ASP A 25 -5.78 21.03 -22.43
C ASP A 25 -6.53 21.49 -21.17
N PRO A 26 -6.55 22.81 -20.85
CA PRO A 26 -7.26 23.32 -19.70
C PRO A 26 -8.77 23.07 -19.71
N SER A 27 -9.38 22.91 -20.89
CA SER A 27 -10.82 22.65 -21.04
C SER A 27 -11.18 21.18 -20.81
N SER A 28 -10.18 20.28 -20.87
CA SER A 28 -10.34 18.85 -20.66
C SER A 28 -9.21 18.32 -19.77
N PRO A 29 -9.21 18.66 -18.47
CA PRO A 29 -8.15 18.26 -17.56
C PRO A 29 -8.14 16.74 -17.34
N ARG A 30 -6.93 16.17 -17.33
CA ARG A 30 -6.74 14.73 -17.09
C ARG A 30 -6.54 14.43 -15.62
N PHE A 31 -7.53 13.79 -14.99
CA PHE A 31 -7.42 13.32 -13.63
C PHE A 31 -7.07 11.84 -13.58
N PHE A 32 -6.71 11.35 -12.39
CA PHE A 32 -6.49 9.93 -12.18
C PHE A 32 -7.81 9.16 -12.26
N ASP A 33 -7.79 8.10 -13.05
CA ASP A 33 -8.84 7.10 -13.12
C ASP A 33 -8.33 5.76 -12.54
N PRO A 34 -9.08 5.13 -11.62
CA PRO A 34 -8.73 3.82 -11.09
C PRO A 34 -8.58 2.76 -12.19
N PRO A 35 -7.54 1.89 -12.14
CA PRO A 35 -7.42 0.78 -13.09
C PRO A 35 -8.63 -0.16 -13.02
N GLU A 36 -9.15 -0.58 -14.18
CA GLU A 36 -10.40 -1.36 -14.30
C GLU A 36 -10.43 -2.64 -13.46
N LYS A 37 -9.27 -3.30 -13.29
CA LYS A 37 -9.15 -4.56 -12.56
C LYS A 37 -9.18 -4.39 -11.03
N HIS A 38 -9.14 -3.16 -10.53
CA HIS A 38 -9.09 -2.90 -9.09
C HIS A 38 -10.49 -2.96 -8.49
N LYS A 39 -10.60 -3.57 -7.31
CA LYS A 39 -11.81 -3.49 -6.50
C LYS A 39 -12.12 -2.06 -6.10
N ASP A 40 -13.40 -1.77 -5.95
CA ASP A 40 -13.89 -0.49 -5.46
C ASP A 40 -13.23 -0.11 -4.14
N ARG A 41 -12.85 1.17 -4.07
CA ARG A 41 -12.32 1.76 -2.85
C ARG A 41 -13.44 2.16 -1.90
N PRO A 42 -13.17 2.19 -0.58
CA PRO A 42 -14.08 2.75 0.41
C PRO A 42 -14.66 4.09 -0.04
N LEU A 43 -15.96 4.30 0.22
CA LEU A 43 -16.69 5.46 -0.28
C LEU A 43 -16.04 6.79 0.10
N ILE A 44 -15.46 6.88 1.30
CA ILE A 44 -14.74 8.08 1.75
C ILE A 44 -13.56 8.44 0.84
N LEU A 45 -12.82 7.45 0.33
CA LEU A 45 -11.69 7.68 -0.57
C LEU A 45 -12.16 8.10 -1.97
N ARG A 46 -13.24 7.49 -2.46
CA ARG A 46 -13.86 7.89 -3.74
C ARG A 46 -14.37 9.33 -3.69
N LYS A 47 -15.12 9.68 -2.64
CA LYS A 47 -15.57 11.07 -2.43
C LYS A 47 -14.44 12.05 -2.24
N LEU A 48 -13.35 11.66 -1.57
CA LEU A 48 -12.17 12.52 -1.47
C LEU A 48 -11.55 12.75 -2.86
N ALA A 49 -11.35 11.69 -3.65
CA ALA A 49 -10.79 11.77 -5.00
C ALA A 49 -11.65 12.63 -5.96
N GLU A 50 -12.98 12.61 -5.80
CA GLU A 50 -13.89 13.50 -6.52
C GLU A 50 -13.73 14.96 -6.03
N LYS A 51 -13.79 15.19 -4.72
CA LYS A 51 -13.75 16.54 -4.14
C LYS A 51 -12.45 17.29 -4.39
N ILE A 52 -11.31 16.60 -4.43
CA ILE A 52 -10.02 17.28 -4.71
C ILE A 52 -9.99 17.93 -6.10
N ARG A 53 -10.81 17.46 -7.05
CA ARG A 53 -10.84 17.99 -8.43
C ARG A 53 -11.25 19.46 -8.47
N ALA A 54 -12.01 19.94 -7.49
CA ALA A 54 -12.38 21.37 -7.36
C ALA A 54 -11.17 22.32 -7.28
N TYR A 55 -10.00 21.81 -6.87
CA TYR A 55 -8.74 22.58 -6.90
C TYR A 55 -8.30 22.99 -8.30
N PHE A 56 -8.73 22.26 -9.33
CA PHE A 56 -8.39 22.62 -10.70
C PHE A 56 -9.00 23.97 -11.09
N ASP A 57 -10.24 24.23 -10.68
CA ASP A 57 -10.96 25.45 -11.03
C ASP A 57 -10.59 26.58 -10.07
N ASP A 58 -10.70 26.34 -8.76
CA ASP A 58 -10.55 27.35 -7.70
C ASP A 58 -9.39 27.04 -6.73
N PRO A 59 -8.11 27.11 -7.17
CA PRO A 59 -6.98 26.60 -6.40
C PRO A 59 -6.77 27.36 -5.10
N ARG A 60 -7.00 28.69 -5.12
CA ARG A 60 -6.82 29.56 -3.96
C ARG A 60 -7.86 29.35 -2.88
N LEU A 61 -9.09 29.02 -3.26
CA LEU A 61 -10.20 28.82 -2.34
C LEU A 61 -10.18 27.40 -1.74
N THR A 62 -9.73 26.42 -2.52
CA THR A 62 -9.80 25.00 -2.14
C THR A 62 -8.56 24.51 -1.41
N ILE A 63 -7.35 24.77 -1.94
CA ILE A 63 -6.08 24.38 -1.31
C ILE A 63 -5.04 25.50 -1.46
N PRO A 64 -5.15 26.61 -0.69
CA PRO A 64 -4.26 27.75 -0.81
C PRO A 64 -2.77 27.38 -0.65
N SER A 65 -2.44 26.42 0.21
CA SER A 65 -1.06 25.98 0.43
C SER A 65 -0.44 25.29 -0.80
N LEU A 66 -1.26 24.65 -1.64
CA LEU A 66 -0.80 24.00 -2.86
C LEU A 66 -0.63 25.01 -4.00
N ASP A 67 -1.53 25.99 -4.10
CA ASP A 67 -1.41 27.08 -5.06
C ASP A 67 -0.10 27.86 -4.87
N LEU A 68 0.25 28.10 -3.60
CA LEU A 68 1.49 28.78 -3.17
C LEU A 68 2.74 27.90 -3.13
N ALA A 69 2.64 26.59 -3.32
CA ALA A 69 3.78 25.67 -3.13
C ALA A 69 4.97 25.96 -4.07
N ASN A 70 4.73 26.69 -5.15
CA ASN A 70 5.76 27.12 -6.11
C ASN A 70 6.53 28.38 -5.66
N GLY A 71 6.18 28.99 -4.52
CA GLY A 71 6.79 30.20 -3.97
C GLY A 71 6.51 31.46 -4.79
N LYS A 72 5.39 31.49 -5.53
CA LYS A 72 4.94 32.64 -6.32
C LYS A 72 3.57 33.08 -5.86
N ASP A 73 3.33 34.39 -5.89
CA ASP A 73 2.03 34.96 -5.53
C ASP A 73 0.97 34.73 -6.61
N ARG A 74 1.41 34.54 -7.85
CA ARG A 74 0.52 34.19 -8.96
C ARG A 74 -0.01 32.77 -8.82
N GLN A 75 -1.25 32.59 -9.26
CA GLN A 75 -1.91 31.30 -9.33
C GLN A 75 -1.06 30.25 -10.06
N GLN A 76 -1.10 29.02 -9.55
CA GLN A 76 -0.46 27.87 -10.16
C GLN A 76 -1.06 27.59 -11.55
N ARG A 77 -0.20 27.39 -12.57
CA ARG A 77 -0.64 27.09 -13.94
C ARG A 77 -1.52 25.83 -13.98
N SER A 78 -2.54 25.82 -14.84
CA SER A 78 -3.48 24.69 -15.05
C SER A 78 -2.76 23.35 -15.26
N GLU A 79 -1.73 23.33 -16.11
CA GLU A 79 -0.90 22.15 -16.36
C GLU A 79 -0.34 21.53 -15.06
N ARG A 80 0.10 22.38 -14.14
CA ARG A 80 0.72 21.95 -12.89
C ARG A 80 -0.33 21.55 -11.86
N ARG A 81 -1.49 22.22 -11.86
CA ARG A 81 -2.66 21.82 -11.07
C ARG A 81 -3.14 20.43 -11.47
N GLU A 82 -3.28 20.17 -12.78
CA GLU A 82 -3.59 18.84 -13.34
C GLU A 82 -2.61 17.78 -12.82
N ALA A 83 -1.30 18.03 -12.93
CA ALA A 83 -0.29 17.09 -12.50
C ALA A 83 -0.37 16.77 -10.99
N CYS A 84 -0.61 17.79 -10.15
CA CYS A 84 -0.78 17.57 -8.70
C CYS A 84 -2.02 16.73 -8.40
N LEU A 85 -3.13 16.97 -9.10
CA LEU A 85 -4.39 16.24 -8.90
C LEU A 85 -4.33 14.81 -9.40
N ALA A 86 -3.68 14.56 -10.55
CA ALA A 86 -3.46 13.21 -11.05
C ALA A 86 -2.64 12.39 -10.04
N VAL A 87 -1.52 12.93 -9.56
CA VAL A 87 -0.67 12.24 -8.57
C VAL A 87 -1.37 12.05 -7.22
N LEU A 88 -2.06 13.08 -6.71
CA LEU A 88 -2.80 12.98 -5.45
C LEU A 88 -3.95 11.96 -5.56
N GLY A 89 -4.64 11.92 -6.70
CA GLY A 89 -5.66 10.91 -7.00
C GLY A 89 -5.10 9.49 -6.97
N CYS A 90 -3.94 9.25 -7.59
CA CYS A 90 -3.24 7.97 -7.47
C CYS A 90 -2.96 7.62 -6.00
N MET A 91 -2.41 8.57 -5.23
CA MET A 91 -2.09 8.33 -3.82
C MET A 91 -3.31 7.99 -2.98
N ILE A 92 -4.44 8.68 -3.20
CA ILE A 92 -5.72 8.39 -2.53
C ILE A 92 -6.22 6.99 -2.87
N HIS A 93 -6.08 6.55 -4.13
CA HIS A 93 -6.50 5.21 -4.54
C HIS A 93 -5.71 4.08 -3.88
N PHE A 94 -4.43 4.32 -3.57
CA PHE A 94 -3.57 3.37 -2.87
C PHE A 94 -3.41 3.68 -1.38
N LEU A 95 -4.32 4.48 -0.82
CA LEU A 95 -4.27 4.88 0.58
C LEU A 95 -4.81 3.75 1.48
N ASP A 96 -3.99 3.30 2.43
CA ASP A 96 -4.45 2.49 3.54
C ASP A 96 -5.16 3.38 4.56
N LEU A 97 -6.47 3.17 4.77
CA LEU A 97 -7.24 4.03 5.68
C LEU A 97 -6.73 4.01 7.12
N VAL A 98 -6.27 2.84 7.62
CA VAL A 98 -5.86 2.70 9.02
C VAL A 98 -4.62 3.53 9.32
N THR A 99 -3.65 3.55 8.40
CA THR A 99 -2.36 4.23 8.62
C THR A 99 -2.20 5.55 7.86
N LEU A 100 -3.08 5.81 6.89
CA LEU A 100 -2.96 6.86 5.87
C LEU A 100 -1.65 6.78 5.07
N ARG A 101 -1.04 5.60 5.03
CA ARG A 101 0.13 5.34 4.18
C ARG A 101 -0.32 4.97 2.79
N VAL A 102 0.42 5.42 1.79
CA VAL A 102 0.22 5.13 0.38
C VAL A 102 1.09 3.95 -0.01
N GLY A 103 0.48 2.88 -0.47
CA GLY A 103 1.22 1.67 -0.81
C GLY A 103 0.36 0.43 -0.91
N ILE A 104 1.04 -0.69 -1.13
CA ILE A 104 0.42 -2.00 -1.30
C ILE A 104 0.87 -2.88 -0.14
N PRO A 105 -0.07 -3.53 0.59
CA PRO A 105 0.31 -4.51 1.59
C PRO A 105 1.06 -5.68 0.90
N ALA A 106 2.27 -5.95 1.36
CA ALA A 106 3.13 -7.01 0.85
C ALA A 106 3.25 -8.14 1.89
N GLN A 107 3.77 -9.31 1.48
CA GLN A 107 4.09 -10.37 2.43
C GLN A 107 5.15 -9.85 3.43
N GLY A 108 4.80 -9.81 4.71
CA GLY A 108 5.69 -9.33 5.77
C GLY A 108 5.77 -7.80 5.95
N GLY A 109 4.96 -6.98 5.25
CA GLY A 109 5.01 -5.54 5.48
C GLY A 109 4.17 -4.67 4.54
N PHE A 110 4.60 -3.43 4.39
CA PHE A 110 3.94 -2.40 3.58
C PHE A 110 4.92 -1.85 2.55
N GLY A 111 4.65 -2.07 1.27
CA GLY A 111 5.48 -1.56 0.18
C GLY A 111 5.01 -0.18 -0.28
N GLY A 112 5.89 0.81 -0.21
CA GLY A 112 5.64 2.12 -0.82
C GLY A 112 5.58 2.04 -2.35
N LEU A 113 4.90 3.00 -2.98
CA LEU A 113 4.88 3.12 -4.44
C LEU A 113 6.14 3.82 -4.94
N THR A 114 6.77 3.29 -5.99
CA THR A 114 7.91 3.96 -6.63
C THR A 114 7.43 5.19 -7.43
N VAL A 115 8.32 6.16 -7.67
CA VAL A 115 7.97 7.32 -8.50
C VAL A 115 7.68 6.91 -9.95
N PRO A 116 8.45 6.01 -10.61
CA PRO A 116 8.09 5.52 -11.93
C PRO A 116 6.70 4.89 -11.99
N TYR A 117 6.33 4.11 -10.97
CA TYR A 117 5.00 3.49 -10.91
C TYR A 117 3.88 4.52 -10.72
N LEU A 118 4.10 5.56 -9.89
CA LEU A 118 3.17 6.69 -9.80
C LEU A 118 3.06 7.46 -11.12
N ALA A 119 4.16 7.59 -11.86
CA ALA A 119 4.18 8.27 -13.16
C ALA A 119 3.36 7.50 -14.21
N GLU A 120 3.53 6.18 -14.26
CA GLU A 120 2.72 5.28 -15.09
C GLU A 120 1.23 5.40 -14.76
N LEU A 121 0.87 5.28 -13.47
CA LEU A 121 -0.52 5.36 -13.00
C LEU A 121 -1.19 6.72 -13.26
N SER A 122 -0.41 7.81 -13.22
CA SER A 122 -0.92 9.18 -13.43
C SER A 122 -0.87 9.63 -14.89
N GLY A 123 -0.31 8.83 -15.80
CA GLY A 123 -0.10 9.22 -17.20
C GLY A 123 0.88 10.39 -17.37
N LEU A 124 1.79 10.59 -16.40
CA LEU A 124 2.76 11.68 -16.40
C LEU A 124 4.18 11.16 -16.64
N GLY A 125 5.06 12.03 -17.15
CA GLY A 125 6.49 11.75 -17.18
C GLY A 125 7.10 11.84 -15.77
N VAL A 126 8.10 10.99 -15.47
CA VAL A 126 8.73 10.85 -14.14
C VAL A 126 9.09 12.21 -13.50
N ARG A 127 9.76 13.11 -14.21
CA ARG A 127 10.14 14.44 -13.69
C ARG A 127 8.95 15.33 -13.32
N ARG A 128 7.83 15.21 -14.05
CA ARG A 128 6.59 15.96 -13.74
C ARG A 128 5.94 15.36 -12.49
N THR A 129 5.95 14.04 -12.36
CA THR A 129 5.52 13.33 -11.15
C THR A 129 6.34 13.73 -9.93
N GLU A 130 7.67 13.76 -10.03
CA GLU A 130 8.55 14.20 -8.93
C GLU A 130 8.24 15.63 -8.49
N ARG A 131 8.07 16.54 -9.47
CA ARG A 131 7.71 17.93 -9.19
C ARG A 131 6.35 18.05 -8.50
N ALA A 132 5.35 17.30 -8.97
CA ALA A 132 4.02 17.26 -8.35
C ALA A 132 4.09 16.72 -6.92
N ILE A 133 4.85 15.64 -6.67
CA ILE A 133 5.10 15.13 -5.31
C ILE A 133 5.74 16.22 -4.44
N GLY A 134 6.75 16.92 -4.96
CA GLY A 134 7.39 18.03 -4.24
C GLY A 134 6.43 19.14 -3.86
N ASP A 135 5.48 19.49 -4.74
CA ASP A 135 4.45 20.50 -4.45
C ASP A 135 3.46 20.01 -3.40
N LEU A 136 3.01 18.76 -3.49
CA LEU A 136 2.13 18.14 -2.49
C LEU A 136 2.79 18.09 -1.09
N VAL A 137 4.11 17.87 -1.05
CA VAL A 137 4.88 17.88 0.19
C VAL A 137 4.99 19.29 0.76
N LYS A 138 5.37 20.28 -0.06
CA LYS A 138 5.44 21.69 0.37
C LYS A 138 4.10 22.23 0.85
N ALA A 139 3.01 21.77 0.25
CA ALA A 139 1.64 22.12 0.64
C ALA A 139 1.17 21.47 1.95
N GLY A 140 1.95 20.54 2.52
CA GLY A 140 1.60 19.79 3.73
C GLY A 140 0.52 18.71 3.51
N LEU A 141 0.18 18.39 2.27
CA LEU A 141 -0.83 17.38 1.94
C LEU A 141 -0.27 15.97 2.07
N VAL A 142 1.02 15.80 1.78
CA VAL A 142 1.72 14.52 1.79
C VAL A 142 3.04 14.66 2.54
N THR A 143 3.42 13.65 3.30
CA THR A 143 4.78 13.52 3.84
C THR A 143 5.46 12.30 3.22
N VAL A 144 6.79 12.36 3.09
CA VAL A 144 7.60 11.32 2.44
C VAL A 144 8.67 10.85 3.42
N CYS A 145 8.66 9.56 3.72
CA CYS A 145 9.70 8.88 4.50
C CYS A 145 10.55 8.03 3.53
N PRO A 146 11.79 8.42 3.22
CA PRO A 146 12.68 7.58 2.42
C PRO A 146 13.05 6.31 3.20
N LEU A 147 13.14 5.17 2.51
CA LEU A 147 13.56 3.90 3.09
C LEU A 147 14.88 3.47 2.47
N CYS A 148 15.84 3.10 3.31
CA CYS A 148 17.08 2.46 2.91
C CYS A 148 17.38 1.31 3.87
N GLN A 149 18.05 0.29 3.35
CA GLN A 149 18.67 -0.76 4.16
C GLN A 149 20.16 -0.69 3.96
N ARG A 150 20.91 -0.64 5.07
CA ARG A 150 22.35 -0.84 5.03
C ARG A 150 22.61 -2.33 4.76
N LYS A 151 23.29 -2.64 3.66
CA LYS A 151 23.73 -4.00 3.35
C LYS A 151 25.05 -4.30 4.06
N ASP A 152 26.01 -3.41 3.85
CA ASP A 152 27.36 -3.44 4.42
C ASP A 152 27.73 -2.03 4.89
N ASP A 153 28.87 -1.85 5.56
CA ASP A 153 29.27 -0.57 6.18
C ASP A 153 29.30 0.63 5.21
N LEU A 154 29.54 0.37 3.91
CA LEU A 154 29.59 1.39 2.85
C LEU A 154 28.48 1.26 1.80
N THR A 155 27.65 0.22 1.86
CA THR A 155 26.67 -0.08 0.80
C THR A 155 25.23 0.04 1.30
N TYR A 156 24.47 0.94 0.69
CA TYR A 156 23.04 1.14 0.98
C TYR A 156 22.17 0.69 -0.19
N LYS A 157 21.09 -0.03 0.11
CA LYS A 157 20.02 -0.34 -0.83
C LYS A 157 18.83 0.58 -0.57
N GLY A 158 18.50 1.42 -1.54
CA GLY A 158 17.29 2.25 -1.52
C GLY A 158 16.03 1.42 -1.78
N TYR A 159 14.96 1.74 -1.05
CA TYR A 159 13.62 1.19 -1.25
C TYR A 159 12.66 2.30 -1.67
N ALA A 160 11.47 1.90 -2.16
CA ALA A 160 10.40 2.84 -2.42
C ALA A 160 10.02 3.59 -1.14
N ALA A 161 10.01 4.93 -1.21
CA ALA A 161 9.63 5.76 -0.09
C ALA A 161 8.18 5.50 0.33
N ILE A 162 7.95 5.46 1.65
CA ILE A 162 6.59 5.42 2.21
C ILE A 162 6.08 6.85 2.24
N ARG A 163 4.90 7.07 1.66
CA ARG A 163 4.24 8.37 1.68
C ARG A 163 3.01 8.29 2.55
N THR A 164 2.68 9.37 3.24
CA THR A 164 1.46 9.48 4.05
C THR A 164 0.66 10.69 3.64
N VAL A 165 -0.65 10.52 3.52
CA VAL A 165 -1.58 11.64 3.27
C VAL A 165 -2.02 12.22 4.60
N SER A 166 -1.97 13.54 4.73
CA SER A 166 -2.38 14.23 5.95
C SER A 166 -3.88 14.05 6.21
N ALA A 167 -4.26 13.79 7.47
CA ALA A 167 -5.67 13.75 7.87
C ALA A 167 -6.37 15.10 7.65
N ALA A 168 -5.61 16.20 7.66
CA ALA A 168 -6.12 17.55 7.38
C ALA A 168 -6.71 17.66 5.97
N VAL A 169 -6.25 16.86 5.01
CA VAL A 169 -6.82 16.81 3.65
C VAL A 169 -8.29 16.39 3.71
N PHE A 170 -8.64 15.42 4.55
CA PHE A 170 -10.05 15.02 4.71
C PHE A 170 -10.87 16.13 5.36
N ALA A 171 -10.31 16.81 6.37
CA ALA A 171 -10.99 17.93 7.03
C ALA A 171 -11.27 19.08 6.05
N LEU A 172 -10.29 19.44 5.22
CA LEU A 172 -10.38 20.49 4.20
C LEU A 172 -11.56 20.27 3.24
N PHE A 173 -11.83 19.01 2.88
CA PHE A 173 -12.92 18.63 1.99
C PHE A 173 -14.22 18.23 2.73
N GLY A 174 -14.35 18.54 4.02
CA GLY A 174 -15.55 18.28 4.83
C GLY A 174 -15.75 16.81 5.23
N LEU A 175 -14.72 15.97 5.08
CA LEU A 175 -14.73 14.54 5.43
C LEU A 175 -14.08 14.25 6.79
N GLY A 176 -13.61 15.27 7.51
CA GLY A 176 -12.85 15.12 8.75
C GLY A 176 -13.59 14.36 9.86
N ARG A 177 -14.90 14.59 10.03
CA ARG A 177 -15.72 13.88 11.04
C ARG A 177 -15.99 12.42 10.67
N TRP A 178 -15.98 12.10 9.37
CA TRP A 178 -16.23 10.74 8.88
C TRP A 178 -14.98 9.88 8.92
N LEU A 179 -13.80 10.48 8.76
CA LEU A 179 -12.53 9.76 8.71
C LEU A 179 -12.30 8.83 9.92
N PRO A 180 -12.47 9.24 11.19
CA PRO A 180 -12.27 8.34 12.34
C PRO A 180 -13.15 7.10 12.27
N HIS A 181 -14.43 7.25 11.92
CA HIS A 181 -15.36 6.12 11.82
C HIS A 181 -14.93 5.11 10.75
N GLU A 182 -14.50 5.59 9.57
CA GLU A 182 -14.02 4.70 8.51
C GLU A 182 -12.69 4.03 8.86
N ARG A 183 -11.83 4.72 9.62
CA ARG A 183 -10.58 4.15 10.14
C ARG A 183 -10.84 3.03 11.13
N ASP A 184 -11.75 3.23 12.08
CA ASP A 184 -12.11 2.22 13.08
C ASP A 184 -12.75 0.99 12.43
N LYS A 185 -13.63 1.23 11.45
CA LYS A 185 -14.23 0.18 10.62
C LYS A 185 -13.18 -0.60 9.84
N ALA A 186 -12.20 0.08 9.25
CA ALA A 186 -11.08 -0.58 8.55
C ALA A 186 -10.19 -1.37 9.51
N ALA A 187 -9.88 -0.82 10.69
CA ALA A 187 -9.09 -1.48 11.72
C ALA A 187 -9.79 -2.74 12.27
N ALA A 188 -11.10 -2.67 12.50
CA ALA A 188 -11.92 -3.81 12.93
C ALA A 188 -11.91 -4.93 11.87
N ARG A 189 -12.05 -4.58 10.58
CA ARG A 189 -11.95 -5.54 9.47
C ARG A 189 -10.58 -6.23 9.44
N LEU A 190 -9.50 -5.47 9.63
CA LEU A 190 -8.14 -6.02 9.66
C LEU A 190 -7.94 -6.96 10.86
N LYS A 191 -8.40 -6.57 12.05
CA LYS A 191 -8.35 -7.40 13.26
C LYS A 191 -9.13 -8.71 13.08
N LYS A 192 -10.31 -8.66 12.47
CA LYS A 192 -11.12 -9.85 12.16
C LYS A 192 -10.40 -10.77 11.15
N LYS A 193 -9.81 -10.21 10.09
CA LYS A 193 -9.03 -10.98 9.11
C LYS A 193 -7.84 -11.68 9.76
N ARG A 194 -7.09 -10.95 10.60
CA ARG A 194 -5.93 -11.49 11.31
C ARG A 194 -6.32 -12.64 12.25
N ARG A 195 -7.35 -12.47 13.08
CA ARG A 195 -7.88 -13.54 13.95
C ARG A 195 -8.28 -14.78 13.17
N LYS A 196 -8.92 -14.62 12.00
CA LYS A 196 -9.30 -15.75 11.14
C LYS A 196 -8.06 -16.48 10.58
N GLN A 197 -7.03 -15.73 10.20
CA GLN A 197 -5.77 -16.30 9.73
C GLN A 197 -5.05 -17.05 10.86
N GLU A 198 -4.91 -16.44 12.04
CA GLU A 198 -4.32 -17.07 13.23
C GLU A 198 -5.05 -18.37 13.62
N ALA A 199 -6.38 -18.37 13.63
CA ALA A 199 -7.18 -19.57 13.91
C ALA A 199 -6.98 -20.66 12.85
N ALA A 200 -6.88 -20.29 11.57
CA ALA A 200 -6.61 -21.24 10.48
C ALA A 200 -5.20 -21.84 10.58
N GLU A 201 -4.18 -21.03 10.92
CA GLU A 201 -2.82 -21.52 11.13
C GLU A 201 -2.75 -22.47 12.34
N LEU A 202 -3.41 -22.12 13.46
CA LEU A 202 -3.49 -23.02 14.62
C LEU A 202 -4.17 -24.35 14.28
N ALA A 203 -5.23 -24.32 13.48
CA ALA A 203 -5.90 -25.54 13.03
C ALA A 203 -5.00 -26.41 12.14
N LYS A 204 -4.21 -25.81 11.24
CA LYS A 204 -3.21 -26.54 10.43
C LYS A 204 -2.15 -27.19 11.30
N VAL A 205 -1.61 -26.46 12.29
CA VAL A 205 -0.62 -27.01 13.23
C VAL A 205 -1.21 -28.16 14.02
N ARG A 206 -2.45 -28.03 14.53
CA ARG A 206 -3.14 -29.10 15.26
C ARG A 206 -3.33 -30.36 14.41
N LEU A 207 -3.74 -30.22 13.14
CA LEU A 207 -3.87 -31.35 12.22
C LEU A 207 -2.52 -32.02 11.94
N ALA A 208 -1.45 -31.25 11.77
CA ALA A 208 -0.10 -31.78 11.57
C ALA A 208 0.38 -32.58 12.79
N LEU A 209 0.18 -32.07 14.00
CA LEU A 209 0.50 -32.80 15.24
C LEU A 209 -0.32 -34.09 15.40
N GLY A 210 -1.63 -34.05 15.11
CA GLY A 210 -2.48 -35.25 15.13
C GLY A 210 -2.04 -36.31 14.11
N SER A 211 -1.59 -35.89 12.93
CA SER A 211 -1.04 -36.79 11.91
C SER A 211 0.26 -37.45 12.37
N LEU A 212 1.14 -36.73 13.06
CA LEU A 212 2.37 -37.28 13.64
C LEU A 212 2.07 -38.29 14.75
N ALA A 213 1.13 -37.99 15.65
CA ALA A 213 0.71 -38.90 16.72
C ALA A 213 0.14 -40.22 16.16
N ASN A 214 -0.63 -40.16 15.07
CA ASN A 214 -1.13 -41.36 14.38
C ASN A 214 -0.01 -42.17 13.69
N LYS A 215 1.07 -41.52 13.24
CA LYS A 215 2.22 -42.22 12.61
C LYS A 215 3.14 -42.88 13.64
N THR A 216 3.19 -42.36 14.87
CA THR A 216 3.93 -42.96 15.99
C THR A 216 3.12 -44.04 16.73
N GLY A 217 1.93 -44.39 16.24
CA GLY A 217 1.14 -45.51 16.74
C GLY A 217 1.89 -46.84 16.57
N GLN A 218 2.52 -47.29 17.65
CA GLN A 218 2.98 -48.67 17.82
C GLN A 218 1.80 -49.65 17.66
N PRO A 219 1.98 -50.81 17.03
CA PRO A 219 0.95 -51.84 16.94
C PRO A 219 0.80 -52.55 18.31
N GLY A 220 -0.42 -52.53 18.84
CA GLY A 220 -1.01 -53.51 19.76
C GLY A 220 -0.23 -53.96 21.00
N MET A 221 -0.63 -53.46 22.17
CA MET A 221 -0.50 -54.19 23.45
C MET A 221 -1.90 -54.43 24.02
N PRO A 222 -2.30 -55.67 24.36
CA PRO A 222 -3.61 -55.94 24.94
C PRO A 222 -3.62 -55.71 26.46
N GLY A 223 -4.56 -54.85 26.88
CA GLY A 223 -5.20 -54.88 28.20
C GLY A 223 -4.49 -54.14 29.34
N LEU A 224 -5.16 -53.12 29.90
CA LEU A 224 -5.24 -52.86 31.35
C LEU A 224 -6.46 -51.96 31.64
N PRO A 225 -7.09 -52.06 32.83
CA PRO A 225 -8.49 -51.72 33.03
C PRO A 225 -8.76 -50.23 33.30
N ASP A 226 -10.01 -49.89 33.06
CA ASP A 226 -10.65 -48.60 33.22
C ASP A 226 -10.64 -48.13 34.69
N HIS A 227 -9.80 -47.14 35.00
CA HIS A 227 -9.84 -46.41 36.26
C HIS A 227 -9.82 -44.90 36.01
N GLY A 228 -11.01 -44.31 36.10
CA GLY A 228 -11.27 -43.08 36.86
C GLY A 228 -10.42 -41.84 36.56
N GLY A 229 -11.03 -40.90 35.83
CA GLY A 229 -10.94 -39.45 36.03
C GLY A 229 -9.59 -38.83 36.44
N ALA A 230 -8.85 -38.30 35.47
CA ALA A 230 -7.95 -37.17 35.69
C ALA A 230 -8.05 -36.20 34.51
N SER A 231 -8.58 -35.00 34.78
CA SER A 231 -8.64 -33.89 33.83
C SER A 231 -7.23 -33.50 33.38
N ALA A 232 -7.01 -33.44 32.06
CA ALA A 232 -5.77 -32.95 31.48
C ALA A 232 -5.46 -31.50 31.94
N PRO A 233 -4.19 -31.17 32.23
CA PRO A 233 -3.81 -29.82 32.64
C PRO A 233 -4.00 -28.82 31.48
N ASN A 234 -4.54 -27.65 31.80
CA ASN A 234 -4.74 -26.57 30.85
C ASN A 234 -3.40 -26.13 30.23
N PRO A 235 -3.35 -25.84 28.91
CA PRO A 235 -2.14 -25.35 28.28
C PRO A 235 -1.75 -23.96 28.82
N PRO A 236 -0.45 -23.68 29.00
CA PRO A 236 0.00 -22.39 29.49
C PRO A 236 -0.33 -21.27 28.49
N LYS A 237 -0.73 -20.12 29.01
CA LYS A 237 -1.01 -18.90 28.23
C LYS A 237 0.29 -18.47 27.54
N ALA A 238 0.39 -18.67 26.23
CA ALA A 238 1.54 -18.23 25.46
C ALA A 238 1.45 -16.72 25.20
N ASP A 239 2.35 -15.96 25.85
CA ASP A 239 2.54 -14.53 25.63
C ASP A 239 3.30 -14.28 24.32
N GLY A 240 2.54 -13.96 23.26
CA GLY A 240 3.06 -13.23 22.09
C GLY A 240 3.64 -14.05 20.93
N PRO A 241 3.85 -13.40 19.76
CA PRO A 241 4.15 -14.06 18.48
C PRO A 241 5.57 -14.62 18.36
N LYS A 242 6.48 -14.32 19.30
CA LYS A 242 7.83 -14.90 19.33
C LYS A 242 7.81 -16.38 19.71
N GLY A 243 6.95 -16.77 20.67
CA GLY A 243 6.86 -18.16 21.12
C GLY A 243 6.35 -19.13 20.05
N ALA A 244 5.50 -18.68 19.13
CA ALA A 244 4.98 -19.55 18.06
C ALA A 244 6.05 -19.90 17.00
N LEU A 245 6.97 -18.97 16.70
CA LEU A 245 8.07 -19.20 15.75
C LEU A 245 9.17 -20.07 16.36
N GLU A 246 9.50 -19.86 17.64
CA GLU A 246 10.45 -20.72 18.38
C GLU A 246 9.91 -22.14 18.52
N TYR A 247 8.61 -22.31 18.77
CA TYR A 247 7.97 -23.62 18.85
C TYR A 247 7.99 -24.37 17.50
N LEU A 248 7.77 -23.66 16.39
CA LEU A 248 7.87 -24.24 15.05
C LEU A 248 9.32 -24.59 14.67
N ALA A 249 10.31 -23.81 15.13
CA ALA A 249 11.72 -24.12 14.94
C ALA A 249 12.13 -25.38 15.73
N ALA A 250 11.64 -25.53 16.96
CA ALA A 250 11.87 -26.72 17.80
C ALA A 250 11.22 -27.99 17.19
N ILE A 251 10.02 -27.89 16.63
CA ILE A 251 9.40 -29.02 15.91
C ILE A 251 10.22 -29.40 14.68
N LYS A 252 10.77 -28.40 13.96
CA LYS A 252 11.59 -28.64 12.77
C LYS A 252 12.96 -29.27 13.09
N SER A 253 13.57 -28.96 14.24
CA SER A 253 14.79 -29.63 14.68
C SER A 253 14.54 -31.08 15.09
N MET A 254 13.42 -31.35 15.78
CA MET A 254 13.01 -32.71 16.15
C MET A 254 12.72 -33.59 14.91
N LEU A 255 12.10 -33.04 13.86
CA LEU A 255 11.85 -33.77 12.60
C LEU A 255 13.13 -34.11 11.83
N ASN A 256 14.23 -33.39 12.06
CA ASN A 256 15.52 -33.59 11.37
C ASN A 256 16.53 -34.38 12.22
N GLY A 257 16.13 -34.92 13.38
CA GLY A 257 16.99 -35.77 14.22
C GLY A 257 18.20 -35.05 14.83
N LYS A 258 18.15 -33.72 14.99
CA LYS A 258 19.17 -32.95 15.73
C LYS A 258 18.56 -32.41 17.01
N ASP A 259 19.22 -32.69 18.13
CA ASP A 259 18.83 -32.14 19.43
C ASP A 259 18.86 -30.61 19.41
N PRO A 260 17.91 -29.95 20.11
CA PRO A 260 17.87 -28.50 20.18
C PRO A 260 19.10 -27.96 20.91
N PRO A 261 19.67 -26.81 20.48
CA PRO A 261 20.74 -26.16 21.23
C PRO A 261 20.22 -25.67 22.58
N LEU A 262 21.00 -25.91 23.64
CA LEU A 262 20.80 -25.40 25.00
C LEU A 262 20.78 -23.86 25.03
#